data_AF-A0A9N9GGL3-F1
#
_entry.id   AF-A0A9N9GGL3-F1
#
_cell.length_a   1.000
_cell.length_b   1.000
_cell.length_c   1.000
_cell.angle_alpha   90.00
_cell.angle_beta   90.00
_cell.angle_gamma   90.00
#
_symmetry.space_group_name_H-M   'P 1'
#
loop_
_entity.id
_entity.type
_entity.pdbx_description
1 polymer ?
#
loop_
_entity_poly.entity_id
_entity_poly.type
_entity_poly.pdbx_seq_one_letter_code
_entity_poly.pdbx_strand_id
1 'polypeptide(L)'
;MITKILALSLQQYAFTKSFKPPNPPTPSSNVKVMRYEGLIGSFFINILTYLLSIFHLILSLCYIYIMYQQEINSIPNLPYEDQKFSEWNLLNTFCFLCTIVGCCLRLWCFNSLKKFFAFNLEIKKNHELIKTGPYTLLIHPSYTGAFLIMSNVLLMCYQLYYYIPLYFSNNVRWILTLYLPIVISFFGIYFSIKRIIFEEEMMRNNFGKEWDEFFSQRKRFVPYIF
;
A
#
# COMPACT_ATOMS: atom_id res chain seq x y z
N MET A 1 -6.87 6.24 -24.43
CA MET A 1 -7.06 4.83 -23.99
C MET A 1 -5.77 4.02 -23.84
N ILE A 2 -5.00 3.73 -24.91
CA ILE A 2 -3.84 2.80 -24.88
C ILE A 2 -2.78 3.20 -23.83
N THR A 3 -2.41 4.48 -23.76
CA THR A 3 -1.43 4.99 -22.79
C THR A 3 -1.83 4.70 -21.35
N LYS A 4 -3.12 4.82 -21.02
CA LYS A 4 -3.64 4.57 -19.68
C LYS A 4 -3.72 3.08 -19.34
N ILE A 5 -4.01 2.22 -20.33
CA ILE A 5 -3.90 0.75 -20.16
C ILE A 5 -2.46 0.35 -19.82
N LEU A 6 -1.48 0.87 -20.57
CA LEU A 6 -0.06 0.61 -20.30
C LEU A 6 0.36 1.12 -18.91
N ALA A 7 -0.08 2.32 -18.54
CA ALA A 7 0.20 2.90 -17.23
C ALA A 7 -0.39 2.05 -16.09
N LEU A 8 -1.66 1.66 -16.18
CA LEU A 8 -2.32 0.81 -15.17
C LEU A 8 -1.69 -0.59 -15.10
N SER A 9 -1.23 -1.14 -16.22
CA SER A 9 -0.53 -2.42 -16.26
C SER A 9 0.83 -2.35 -15.54
N LEU A 10 1.59 -1.29 -15.80
CA LEU A 10 2.85 -1.03 -15.10
C LEU A 10 2.62 -0.80 -13.60
N GLN A 11 1.59 -0.04 -13.25
CA GLN A 11 1.19 0.19 -11.86
C GLN A 11 0.83 -1.12 -11.16
N GLN A 12 0.02 -1.98 -11.79
CA GLN A 12 -0.35 -3.28 -11.24
C GLN A 12 0.89 -4.16 -10.98
N TYR A 13 1.84 -4.16 -11.91
CA TYR A 13 3.10 -4.87 -11.74
C TYR A 13 3.91 -4.33 -10.55
N ALA A 14 4.08 -3.00 -10.48
CA ALA A 14 4.80 -2.34 -9.40
C ALA A 14 4.13 -2.57 -8.04
N PHE A 15 2.79 -2.46 -7.98
CA PHE A 15 1.99 -2.73 -6.79
C PHE A 15 2.23 -4.15 -6.30
N THR A 16 2.04 -5.15 -7.16
CA THR A 16 2.20 -6.57 -6.81
C THR A 16 3.62 -6.87 -6.31
N LYS A 17 4.64 -6.28 -6.93
CA LYS A 17 6.03 -6.39 -6.46
C LYS A 17 6.25 -5.75 -5.09
N SER A 18 5.65 -4.59 -4.83
CA SER A 18 5.80 -3.86 -3.56
C SER A 18 5.00 -4.46 -2.39
N PHE A 19 4.00 -5.31 -2.68
CA PHE A 19 3.20 -6.02 -1.68
C PHE A 19 3.57 -7.50 -1.54
N LYS A 20 4.55 -7.99 -2.30
CA LYS A 20 5.11 -9.34 -2.11
C LYS A 20 6.32 -9.26 -1.17
N PRO A 21 6.39 -10.08 -0.11
CA PRO A 21 7.56 -10.08 0.77
C PRO A 21 8.81 -10.49 -0.04
N PRO A 22 9.92 -9.72 0.01
CA PRO A 22 11.12 -10.01 -0.77
C PRO A 22 11.90 -11.22 -0.25
N ASN A 23 11.73 -11.57 1.03
CA ASN A 23 12.38 -12.69 1.68
C ASN A 23 11.34 -13.72 2.14
N PRO A 24 11.59 -15.03 1.99
CA PRO A 24 10.76 -16.05 2.61
C PRO A 24 10.80 -15.91 4.15
N PRO A 25 9.76 -16.39 4.86
CA PRO A 25 9.75 -16.37 6.32
C PRO A 25 10.97 -17.11 6.87
N THR A 26 11.67 -16.47 7.79
CA THR A 26 12.89 -17.02 8.38
C THR A 26 12.57 -18.29 9.18
N PRO A 27 13.32 -19.40 9.02
CA PRO A 27 13.14 -20.60 9.85
C PRO A 27 13.34 -20.27 11.34
N SER A 28 12.52 -20.86 12.20
CA SER A 28 12.47 -20.58 13.65
C SER A 28 13.81 -20.76 14.38
N SER A 29 14.72 -21.59 13.85
CA SER A 29 16.03 -21.88 14.43
C SER A 29 17.04 -20.73 14.37
N ASN A 30 16.82 -19.71 13.52
CA ASN A 30 17.78 -18.62 13.28
C ASN A 30 17.32 -17.24 13.78
N VAL A 31 16.21 -17.20 14.52
CA VAL A 31 15.59 -15.97 15.02
C VAL A 31 15.66 -15.99 16.55
N LYS A 32 16.05 -14.88 17.19
CA LYS A 32 15.69 -14.67 18.61
C LYS A 32 14.19 -14.36 18.61
N VAL A 33 13.36 -15.40 18.58
CA VAL A 33 11.92 -15.28 18.29
C VAL A 33 11.22 -14.53 19.43
N MET A 34 10.90 -13.27 19.20
CA MET A 34 9.61 -12.72 19.59
C MET A 34 8.88 -12.31 18.31
N ARG A 35 8.15 -13.26 17.70
CA ARG A 35 7.09 -12.89 16.77
C ARG A 35 5.96 -12.32 17.62
N TYR A 36 5.95 -11.00 17.80
CA TYR A 36 4.92 -10.33 18.59
C TYR A 36 3.50 -10.56 18.06
N GLU A 37 3.38 -10.88 16.77
CA GLU A 37 2.12 -11.18 16.09
C GLU A 37 1.66 -12.63 16.28
N GLY A 38 2.51 -13.50 16.83
CA GLY A 38 2.32 -14.94 16.82
C GLY A 38 2.29 -15.54 15.41
N LEU A 39 2.03 -16.84 15.32
CA LEU A 39 1.92 -17.56 14.03
C LEU A 39 0.69 -17.12 13.23
N ILE A 40 -0.43 -16.86 13.94
CA ILE A 40 -1.72 -16.48 13.35
C ILE A 40 -1.65 -15.08 12.74
N GLY A 41 -1.04 -14.11 13.43
CA GLY A 41 -0.88 -12.75 12.91
C GLY A 41 0.01 -12.71 11.68
N SER A 42 1.15 -13.41 11.70
CA SER A 42 2.03 -13.57 10.54
C SER A 42 1.31 -14.18 9.34
N PHE A 43 0.51 -15.23 9.55
CA PHE A 43 -0.29 -15.84 8.49
C PHE A 43 -1.31 -14.86 7.90
N PHE A 44 -2.01 -14.14 8.78
CA PHE A 44 -3.00 -13.14 8.39
C PHE A 44 -2.39 -12.00 7.57
N ILE A 45 -1.23 -11.47 7.97
CA ILE A 45 -0.54 -10.40 7.24
C ILE A 45 -0.13 -10.85 5.84
N ASN A 46 0.46 -12.04 5.74
CA ASN A 46 0.87 -12.57 4.43
C ASN A 46 -0.35 -12.76 3.52
N ILE A 47 -1.43 -13.37 4.01
CA ILE A 47 -2.69 -13.51 3.25
C ILE A 47 -3.26 -12.15 2.85
N LEU A 48 -3.30 -11.20 3.78
CA LEU A 48 -3.85 -9.87 3.54
C LEU A 48 -3.13 -9.18 2.38
N THR A 49 -1.80 -9.29 2.28
CA THR A 49 -1.05 -8.68 1.16
C THR A 49 -1.38 -9.29 -0.20
N TYR A 50 -1.64 -10.61 -0.27
CA TYR A 50 -2.13 -11.25 -1.49
C TYR A 50 -3.55 -10.80 -1.83
N LEU A 51 -4.44 -10.76 -0.83
CA LEU A 51 -5.82 -10.29 -1.02
C LEU A 51 -5.87 -8.84 -1.52
N LEU A 52 -5.03 -7.95 -0.97
CA LEU A 52 -4.92 -6.57 -1.44
C LEU A 52 -4.42 -6.47 -2.89
N SER A 53 -3.47 -7.33 -3.28
CA SER A 53 -2.95 -7.36 -4.66
C SER A 53 -4.00 -7.87 -5.66
N ILE A 54 -4.78 -8.89 -5.28
CA ILE A 54 -5.91 -9.40 -6.06
C ILE A 54 -7.02 -8.34 -6.16
N PHE A 55 -7.34 -7.68 -5.05
CA PHE A 55 -8.33 -6.61 -5.02
C PHE A 55 -7.95 -5.44 -5.94
N HIS A 56 -6.69 -4.97 -5.88
CA HIS A 56 -6.20 -3.93 -6.77
C HIS A 56 -6.24 -4.36 -8.25
N LEU A 57 -5.96 -5.63 -8.54
CA LEU A 57 -6.09 -6.18 -9.90
C LEU A 57 -7.53 -6.11 -10.39
N ILE A 58 -8.48 -6.59 -9.59
CA ILE A 58 -9.91 -6.54 -9.92
C ILE A 58 -10.36 -5.11 -10.17
N LEU A 59 -10.01 -4.17 -9.28
CA LEU A 59 -10.30 -2.75 -9.48
C LEU A 59 -9.73 -2.20 -10.80
N SER A 60 -8.50 -2.56 -11.14
CA SER A 60 -7.84 -2.14 -12.37
C SER A 60 -8.54 -2.69 -13.62
N LEU A 61 -8.96 -3.96 -13.57
CA LEU A 61 -9.72 -4.58 -14.66
C LEU A 61 -11.11 -3.95 -14.81
N CYS A 62 -11.83 -3.71 -13.71
CA CYS A 62 -13.09 -3.00 -13.73
C CYS A 62 -12.94 -1.58 -14.31
N TYR A 63 -11.88 -0.85 -13.91
CA TYR A 63 -11.57 0.47 -14.43
C TYR A 63 -11.35 0.45 -15.95
N ILE A 64 -10.53 -0.49 -16.44
CA ILE A 64 -10.26 -0.63 -17.88
C ILE A 64 -11.52 -1.00 -18.64
N TYR A 65 -12.38 -1.85 -18.07
CA TYR A 65 -13.65 -2.23 -18.68
C TYR A 65 -14.60 -1.03 -18.81
N ILE A 66 -14.81 -0.25 -17.76
CA ILE A 66 -15.63 0.98 -17.81
C ILE A 66 -15.05 1.98 -18.80
N MET A 67 -13.73 2.18 -18.78
CA MET A 67 -13.04 3.02 -19.75
C MET A 67 -13.30 2.59 -21.19
N TYR A 68 -13.25 1.28 -21.48
CA TYR A 68 -13.56 0.76 -22.81
C TYR A 68 -15.02 1.01 -23.20
N GLN A 69 -15.97 0.76 -22.29
CA GLN A 69 -17.40 1.00 -22.53
C GLN A 69 -17.72 2.48 -22.82
N GLN A 70 -17.01 3.41 -22.18
CA GLN A 70 -17.11 4.84 -22.48
C GLN A 70 -16.56 5.21 -23.86
N GLU A 71 -15.49 4.56 -24.31
CA GLU A 71 -14.89 4.85 -25.61
C GLU A 71 -15.77 4.41 -26.79
N ILE A 72 -16.51 3.31 -26.62
CA ILE A 72 -17.53 2.88 -27.59
C ILE A 72 -18.89 3.56 -27.37
N ASN A 73 -18.95 4.59 -26.51
CA ASN A 73 -20.15 5.37 -26.16
C ASN A 73 -21.34 4.51 -25.68
N SER A 74 -21.09 3.34 -25.09
CA SER A 74 -22.14 2.44 -24.58
C SER A 74 -22.65 2.84 -23.19
N ILE A 75 -21.85 3.61 -22.45
CA ILE A 75 -22.21 4.16 -21.13
C ILE A 75 -21.83 5.65 -21.07
N PRO A 76 -22.49 6.46 -20.21
CA PRO A 76 -22.19 7.88 -20.10
C PRO A 76 -20.82 8.15 -19.43
N ASN A 77 -20.30 9.35 -19.67
CA ASN A 77 -19.13 9.89 -18.98
C ASN A 77 -19.42 10.14 -17.48
N LEU A 78 -18.41 10.57 -16.73
CA LEU A 78 -18.58 10.90 -15.31
C LEU A 78 -19.63 12.02 -15.15
N PRO A 79 -20.66 11.85 -14.29
CA PRO A 79 -21.86 12.70 -14.26
C PRO A 79 -21.66 14.16 -13.81
N TYR A 80 -20.42 14.61 -13.59
CA TYR A 80 -20.08 15.99 -13.20
C TYR A 80 -18.86 16.57 -13.91
N GLU A 81 -18.02 15.74 -14.52
CA GLU A 81 -16.78 16.19 -15.18
C GLU A 81 -16.88 16.06 -16.71
N ASP A 82 -17.95 15.43 -17.24
CA ASP A 82 -18.08 14.96 -18.63
C ASP A 82 -16.80 14.31 -19.16
N GLN A 83 -16.02 13.73 -18.24
CA GLN A 83 -14.68 13.25 -18.51
C GLN A 83 -14.73 11.74 -18.72
N LYS A 84 -14.07 11.29 -19.78
CA LYS A 84 -13.81 9.87 -20.02
C LYS A 84 -12.71 9.36 -19.09
N PHE A 85 -12.83 8.12 -18.63
CA PHE A 85 -11.77 7.46 -17.86
C PHE A 85 -10.47 7.34 -18.65
N SER A 86 -10.52 7.38 -19.98
CA SER A 86 -9.34 7.28 -20.84
C SER A 86 -8.48 8.53 -20.85
N GLU A 87 -9.02 9.67 -20.40
CA GLU A 87 -8.35 10.95 -20.35
C GLU A 87 -7.57 11.12 -19.05
N TRP A 88 -6.46 11.84 -19.14
CA TRP A 88 -5.66 12.20 -17.98
C TRP A 88 -6.14 13.54 -17.44
N ASN A 89 -6.53 13.58 -16.17
CA ASN A 89 -6.71 14.84 -15.42
C ASN A 89 -5.61 14.95 -14.35
N LEU A 90 -5.52 16.13 -13.74
CA LEU A 90 -4.53 16.41 -12.69
C LEU A 90 -4.66 15.44 -11.52
N LEU A 91 -5.89 15.15 -11.07
CA LEU A 91 -6.13 14.27 -9.91
C LEU A 91 -5.69 12.82 -10.18
N ASN A 92 -6.09 12.24 -11.32
CA ASN A 92 -5.70 10.91 -11.77
C ASN A 92 -4.18 10.82 -11.94
N THR A 93 -3.56 11.84 -12.54
CA THR A 93 -2.11 11.87 -12.75
C THR A 93 -1.38 11.94 -11.41
N PHE A 94 -1.84 12.79 -10.50
CA PHE A 94 -1.29 12.92 -9.16
C PHE A 94 -1.37 11.62 -8.37
N CYS A 95 -2.56 11.00 -8.29
CA CYS A 95 -2.75 9.73 -7.60
C CYS A 95 -1.93 8.58 -8.22
N PHE A 96 -1.87 8.51 -9.55
CA PHE A 96 -1.01 7.57 -10.26
C PHE A 96 0.47 7.73 -9.86
N LEU A 97 0.97 8.97 -9.87
CA LEU A 97 2.35 9.27 -9.47
C LEU A 97 2.60 8.94 -8.00
N CYS A 98 1.66 9.23 -7.10
CA CYS A 98 1.74 8.82 -5.70
C CYS A 98 1.90 7.30 -5.56
N THR A 99 1.14 6.52 -6.32
CA THR A 99 1.28 5.05 -6.33
C THR A 99 2.65 4.61 -6.83
N ILE A 100 3.14 5.16 -7.94
CA ILE A 100 4.47 4.81 -8.46
C ILE A 100 5.57 5.16 -7.46
N VAL A 101 5.55 6.38 -6.91
CA VAL A 101 6.51 6.82 -5.89
C VAL A 101 6.43 5.93 -4.65
N GLY A 102 5.22 5.60 -4.18
CA GLY A 102 5.03 4.73 -3.03
C GLY A 102 5.57 3.31 -3.26
N CYS A 103 5.33 2.73 -4.45
CA CYS A 103 5.89 1.44 -4.85
C CYS A 103 7.43 1.49 -4.90
N CYS A 104 8.00 2.51 -5.54
CA CYS A 104 9.45 2.71 -5.61
C CYS A 104 10.08 2.85 -4.23
N LEU A 105 9.46 3.62 -3.33
CA LEU A 105 9.94 3.79 -1.96
C LEU A 105 9.97 2.46 -1.21
N ARG A 106 8.92 1.64 -1.33
CA ARG A 106 8.86 0.30 -0.72
C ARG A 106 9.95 -0.62 -1.28
N LEU A 107 10.13 -0.66 -2.60
CA LEU A 107 11.18 -1.46 -3.24
C LEU A 107 12.59 -0.99 -2.83
N TRP A 108 12.79 0.32 -2.65
CA TRP A 108 14.03 0.86 -2.11
C TRP A 108 14.25 0.40 -0.67
N CYS A 109 13.23 0.41 0.18
CA CYS A 109 13.32 -0.15 1.54
C CYS A 109 13.72 -1.63 1.53
N PHE A 110 13.15 -2.43 0.61
CA PHE A 110 13.50 -3.85 0.48
C PHE A 110 14.97 -4.03 0.10
N ASN A 111 15.47 -3.20 -0.83
CA ASN A 111 16.87 -3.24 -1.25
C ASN A 111 17.84 -2.70 -0.19
N SER A 112 17.42 -1.74 0.64
CA SER A 112 18.24 -1.19 1.73
C SER A 112 18.33 -2.15 2.91
N LEU A 113 17.21 -2.74 3.34
CA LEU A 113 17.18 -3.68 4.47
C LEU A 113 17.66 -5.08 4.07
N LYS A 114 17.57 -5.46 2.78
CA LYS A 114 17.96 -6.79 2.25
C LYS A 114 17.44 -7.91 3.14
N LYS A 115 18.36 -8.69 3.74
CA LYS A 115 18.05 -9.82 4.62
C LYS A 115 17.32 -9.44 5.91
N PHE A 116 17.36 -8.18 6.34
CA PHE A 116 16.68 -7.72 7.56
C PHE A 116 15.21 -7.36 7.32
N PHE A 117 14.79 -7.19 6.06
CA PHE A 117 13.39 -6.91 5.76
C PHE A 117 12.50 -8.13 6.04
N ALA A 118 11.44 -7.91 6.81
CA ALA A 118 10.38 -8.88 7.05
C ALA A 118 9.03 -8.15 7.13
N PHE A 119 7.97 -8.76 6.59
CA PHE A 119 6.59 -8.29 6.83
C PHE A 119 6.07 -8.65 8.21
N ASN A 120 6.76 -9.51 8.96
CA ASN A 120 6.47 -9.78 10.35
C ASN A 120 7.42 -8.95 11.22
N LEU A 121 6.94 -8.51 12.39
CA LEU A 121 7.82 -7.90 13.40
C LEU A 121 8.77 -8.97 13.95
N GLU A 122 10.01 -9.00 13.43
CA GLU A 122 11.03 -10.00 13.76
C GLU A 122 12.42 -9.37 13.93
N ILE A 123 13.09 -9.66 15.04
CA ILE A 123 14.53 -9.37 15.21
C ILE A 123 15.34 -10.61 14.81
N LYS A 124 16.12 -10.48 13.74
CA LYS A 124 17.00 -11.54 13.22
C LYS A 124 18.28 -11.62 14.03
N LYS A 125 18.97 -12.77 14.00
CA LYS A 125 20.32 -12.88 14.58
C LYS A 125 21.24 -11.86 13.91
N ASN A 126 21.99 -11.09 14.71
CA ASN A 126 22.82 -9.97 14.26
C ASN A 126 22.03 -8.90 13.49
N HIS A 127 20.81 -8.58 13.94
CA HIS A 127 20.05 -7.46 13.39
C HIS A 127 20.82 -6.16 13.65
N GLU A 128 20.99 -5.35 12.61
CA GLU A 128 21.66 -4.05 12.67
C GLU A 128 20.67 -2.94 12.31
N LEU A 129 20.83 -1.78 12.92
CA LEU A 129 20.09 -0.58 12.54
C LEU A 129 20.60 -0.07 11.19
N ILE A 130 19.82 -0.28 10.13
CA ILE A 130 20.15 0.22 8.81
C ILE A 130 19.84 1.72 8.71
N LYS A 131 20.89 2.51 8.50
CA LYS A 131 20.81 3.99 8.42
C LYS A 131 21.01 4.52 6.99
N THR A 132 20.95 3.64 5.99
CA THR A 132 21.24 3.97 4.57
C THR A 132 19.98 3.94 3.69
N GLY A 133 20.05 4.60 2.53
CA GLY A 133 18.91 4.71 1.61
C GLY A 133 17.78 5.56 2.20
N PRO A 134 16.50 5.14 2.13
CA PRO A 134 15.39 5.94 2.61
C PRO A 134 15.38 6.08 4.15
N TYR A 135 16.10 5.19 4.85
CA TYR A 135 16.30 5.22 6.30
C TYR A 135 17.28 6.31 6.77
N THR A 136 17.88 7.08 5.86
CA THR A 136 18.65 8.27 6.22
C THR A 136 17.75 9.43 6.68
N LEU A 137 16.53 9.51 6.13
CA LEU A 137 15.60 10.61 6.36
C LEU A 137 14.41 10.20 7.22
N LEU A 138 13.94 8.97 7.06
CA LEU A 138 12.69 8.48 7.62
C LEU A 138 12.90 7.24 8.48
N ILE A 139 12.10 7.09 9.53
CA ILE A 139 12.08 5.90 10.37
C ILE A 139 11.27 4.79 9.68
N HIS A 140 10.11 5.14 9.10
CA HIS A 140 9.15 4.20 8.52
C HIS A 140 8.85 4.45 7.02
N PRO A 141 9.86 4.56 6.14
CA PRO A 141 9.65 4.89 4.72
C PRO A 141 8.75 3.89 3.97
N SER A 142 8.75 2.61 4.37
CA SER A 142 7.88 1.59 3.75
C SER A 142 6.38 1.82 4.03
N TYR A 143 6.06 2.33 5.23
CA TYR A 143 4.67 2.69 5.59
C TYR A 143 4.23 3.97 4.87
N THR A 144 5.11 4.96 4.76
CA THR A 144 4.88 6.13 3.90
C THR A 144 4.53 5.73 2.48
N GLY A 145 5.27 4.79 1.90
CA GLY A 145 4.98 4.28 0.57
C GLY A 145 3.62 3.58 0.47
N ALA A 146 3.22 2.82 1.50
CA ALA A 146 1.90 2.17 1.55
C ALA A 146 0.76 3.19 1.60
N PHE A 147 0.91 4.28 2.38
CA PHE A 147 -0.10 5.35 2.43
C PHE A 147 -0.25 6.09 1.11
N LEU A 148 0.87 6.37 0.41
CA LEU A 148 0.82 6.98 -0.93
C LEU A 148 0.06 6.12 -1.93
N ILE A 149 0.29 4.80 -1.91
CA ILE A 149 -0.40 3.85 -2.79
C ILE A 149 -1.92 3.85 -2.55
N MET A 150 -2.37 4.02 -1.30
CA MET A 150 -3.79 4.02 -0.95
C MET A 150 -4.60 5.11 -1.67
N SER A 151 -3.98 6.25 -1.97
CA SER A 151 -4.66 7.39 -2.61
C SER A 151 -5.34 7.02 -3.93
N ASN A 152 -4.63 6.28 -4.80
CA ASN A 152 -5.18 5.88 -6.10
C ASN A 152 -6.25 4.79 -5.97
N VAL A 153 -6.11 3.88 -5.00
CA VAL A 153 -7.14 2.86 -4.71
C VAL A 153 -8.46 3.53 -4.33
N LEU A 154 -8.41 4.54 -3.45
CA LEU A 154 -9.59 5.31 -3.05
C LEU A 154 -10.21 6.06 -4.23
N LEU A 155 -9.38 6.69 -5.08
CA LEU A 155 -9.86 7.38 -6.27
C LEU A 155 -10.57 6.44 -7.25
N MET A 156 -9.99 5.27 -7.52
CA MET A 156 -10.60 4.28 -8.43
C MET A 156 -11.92 3.76 -7.86
N CYS A 157 -12.01 3.49 -6.55
CA CYS A 157 -13.28 3.12 -5.90
C CYS A 157 -14.34 4.22 -6.05
N TYR A 158 -13.97 5.48 -5.83
CA TYR A 158 -14.87 6.62 -5.99
C TYR A 158 -15.34 6.80 -7.44
N GLN A 159 -14.46 6.65 -8.42
CA GLN A 159 -14.85 6.76 -9.84
C GLN A 159 -15.77 5.61 -10.26
N LEU A 160 -15.49 4.38 -9.81
CA LEU A 160 -16.31 3.19 -10.11
C LEU A 160 -17.68 3.22 -9.42
N TYR A 161 -17.83 3.93 -8.29
CA TYR A 161 -19.11 4.11 -7.58
C TYR A 161 -20.27 4.48 -8.51
N TYR A 162 -20.03 5.38 -9.47
CA TYR A 162 -21.06 5.87 -10.38
C TYR A 162 -21.57 4.81 -11.37
N TYR A 163 -20.76 3.78 -11.64
CA TYR A 163 -21.05 2.76 -12.65
C TYR A 163 -21.57 1.45 -12.07
N ILE A 164 -21.48 1.24 -10.75
CA ILE A 164 -22.02 0.03 -10.11
C ILE A 164 -23.52 -0.19 -10.41
N PRO A 165 -24.41 0.82 -10.35
CA PRO A 165 -25.85 0.64 -10.64
C PRO A 165 -26.17 0.09 -12.03
N LEU A 166 -25.25 0.20 -12.99
CA LEU A 166 -25.45 -0.34 -14.34
C LEU A 166 -25.37 -1.87 -14.37
N TYR A 167 -24.69 -2.48 -13.38
CA TYR A 167 -24.40 -3.92 -13.34
C TYR A 167 -24.91 -4.62 -12.08
N PHE A 168 -25.15 -3.87 -11.01
CA PHE A 168 -25.58 -4.38 -9.71
C PHE A 168 -26.73 -3.54 -9.14
N SER A 169 -27.46 -4.10 -8.18
CA SER A 169 -28.54 -3.37 -7.51
C SER A 169 -28.01 -2.17 -6.71
N ASN A 170 -28.85 -1.12 -6.59
CA ASN A 170 -28.49 0.12 -5.90
C ASN A 170 -28.03 -0.08 -4.44
N ASN A 171 -28.49 -1.14 -3.78
CA ASN A 171 -28.10 -1.46 -2.41
C ASN A 171 -26.60 -1.85 -2.31
N VAL A 172 -26.07 -2.49 -3.36
CA VAL A 172 -24.68 -2.96 -3.41
C VAL A 172 -23.71 -1.81 -3.70
N ARG A 173 -24.15 -0.76 -4.41
CA ARG A 173 -23.33 0.42 -4.74
C ARG A 173 -22.66 1.03 -3.51
N TRP A 174 -23.45 1.42 -2.52
CA TRP A 174 -22.96 2.13 -1.34
C TRP A 174 -21.96 1.29 -0.54
N ILE A 175 -22.22 -0.02 -0.45
CA ILE A 175 -21.36 -0.95 0.27
C ILE A 175 -20.01 -1.07 -0.43
N LEU A 176 -19.97 -1.42 -1.71
CA LEU A 176 -18.71 -1.78 -2.39
C LEU A 176 -17.76 -0.62 -2.65
N THR A 177 -18.27 0.61 -2.80
CA THR A 177 -17.45 1.73 -3.31
C THR A 177 -17.31 2.92 -2.38
N LEU A 178 -18.14 3.03 -1.35
CA LEU A 178 -17.98 4.06 -0.31
C LEU A 178 -17.74 3.44 1.06
N TYR A 179 -18.69 2.68 1.60
CA TYR A 179 -18.56 2.17 2.97
C TYR A 179 -17.40 1.18 3.13
N LEU A 180 -17.30 0.17 2.27
CA LEU A 180 -16.28 -0.86 2.40
C LEU A 180 -14.85 -0.31 2.23
N PRO A 181 -14.52 0.50 1.20
CA PRO A 181 -13.17 1.07 1.07
C PRO A 181 -12.82 2.04 2.20
N ILE A 182 -13.77 2.86 2.67
CA ILE A 182 -13.56 3.79 3.80
C ILE A 182 -13.28 3.00 5.09
N VAL A 183 -14.11 1.98 5.38
CA VAL A 183 -13.94 1.13 6.57
C VAL A 183 -12.61 0.37 6.52
N ILE A 184 -12.27 -0.24 5.37
CA ILE A 184 -10.98 -0.92 5.18
C ILE A 184 -9.81 0.05 5.37
N SER A 185 -9.92 1.27 4.83
CA SER A 185 -8.85 2.27 4.96
C SER A 185 -8.71 2.75 6.40
N PHE A 186 -9.82 3.01 7.09
CA PHE A 186 -9.83 3.43 8.49
C PHE A 186 -9.19 2.36 9.40
N PHE A 187 -9.66 1.12 9.32
CA PHE A 187 -9.08 0.01 10.08
C PHE A 187 -7.63 -0.25 9.66
N GLY A 188 -7.32 -0.17 8.36
CA GLY A 188 -5.96 -0.33 7.84
C GLY A 188 -4.98 0.69 8.42
N ILE A 189 -5.37 1.97 8.47
CA ILE A 189 -4.56 3.03 9.10
C ILE A 189 -4.41 2.76 10.60
N TYR A 190 -5.52 2.46 11.30
CA TYR A 190 -5.49 2.18 12.73
C TYR A 190 -4.56 1.01 13.09
N PHE A 191 -4.69 -0.12 12.39
CA PHE A 191 -3.83 -1.29 12.60
C PHE A 191 -2.38 -0.99 12.21
N SER A 192 -2.14 -0.21 11.15
CA SER A 192 -0.80 0.21 10.76
C SER A 192 -0.14 1.05 11.86
N ILE A 193 -0.85 2.03 12.42
CA ILE A 193 -0.33 2.87 13.52
C ILE A 193 0.00 2.02 14.74
N LYS A 194 -0.89 1.11 15.14
CA LYS A 194 -0.61 0.20 16.26
C LYS A 194 0.64 -0.64 16.00
N ARG A 195 0.75 -1.20 14.79
CA ARG A 195 1.90 -1.98 14.38
C ARG A 195 3.19 -1.18 14.42
N ILE A 196 3.17 0.07 13.96
CA ILE A 196 4.32 0.99 14.01
C ILE A 196 4.75 1.23 15.46
N ILE A 197 3.81 1.51 16.37
CA ILE A 197 4.13 1.70 17.79
C ILE A 197 4.81 0.45 18.37
N PHE A 198 4.28 -0.74 18.09
CA PHE A 198 4.90 -1.99 18.52
C PHE A 198 6.28 -2.22 17.90
N GLU A 199 6.46 -1.89 16.62
CA GLU A 199 7.75 -1.98 15.93
C GLU A 199 8.78 -1.09 16.61
N GLU A 200 8.44 0.15 16.93
CA GLU A 200 9.34 1.08 17.61
C GLU A 200 9.68 0.66 19.03
N GLU A 201 8.71 0.15 19.79
CA GLU A 201 8.95 -0.40 21.12
C GLU A 201 9.90 -1.60 21.06
N MET A 202 9.69 -2.50 20.09
CA MET A 202 10.56 -3.64 19.83
C MET A 202 11.99 -3.19 19.47
N MET A 203 12.14 -2.20 18.59
CA MET A 203 13.45 -1.67 18.20
C MET A 203 14.14 -0.99 19.38
N ARG A 204 13.40 -0.21 20.18
CA ARG A 204 13.92 0.43 21.40
C ARG A 204 14.37 -0.58 22.44
N ASN A 205 13.60 -1.64 22.68
CA ASN A 205 13.95 -2.70 23.62
C ASN A 205 15.21 -3.48 23.21
N ASN A 206 15.47 -3.61 21.90
CA ASN A 206 16.62 -4.35 21.40
C ASN A 206 17.89 -3.49 21.26
N PHE A 207 17.77 -2.25 20.80
CA PHE A 207 18.92 -1.36 20.50
C PHE A 207 19.15 -0.27 21.55
N GLY A 208 18.19 -0.02 22.44
CA GLY A 208 18.32 0.95 23.54
C GLY A 208 18.69 2.34 23.06
N LYS A 209 19.82 2.86 23.56
CA LYS A 209 20.29 4.23 23.25
C LYS A 209 20.57 4.45 21.76
N GLU A 210 21.02 3.43 21.04
CA GLU A 210 21.29 3.56 19.60
C GLU A 210 20.00 3.85 18.81
N TRP A 211 18.88 3.26 19.25
CA TRP A 211 17.57 3.56 18.69
C TRP A 211 17.12 4.97 19.00
N ASP A 212 17.28 5.43 20.25
CA ASP A 212 16.86 6.76 20.67
C ASP A 212 17.62 7.85 19.88
N GLU A 213 18.93 7.68 19.65
CA GLU A 213 19.73 8.56 18.78
C GLU A 213 19.25 8.50 17.33
N PHE A 214 19.03 7.29 16.79
CA PHE A 214 18.54 7.10 15.44
C PHE A 214 17.18 7.80 15.20
N PHE A 215 16.27 7.66 16.17
CA PHE A 215 14.93 8.23 16.16
C PHE A 215 14.98 9.76 16.21
N SER A 216 15.81 10.34 17.09
CA SER A 216 15.89 11.79 17.30
C SER A 216 16.30 12.60 16.04
N GLN A 217 17.03 11.96 15.14
CA GLN A 217 17.56 12.60 13.93
C GLN A 217 16.63 12.50 12.72
N ARG A 218 15.52 11.75 12.81
CA ARG A 218 14.71 11.33 11.67
C ARG A 218 13.24 11.61 11.90
N LYS A 219 12.49 11.75 10.82
CA LYS A 219 11.03 11.90 10.87
C LYS A 219 10.37 10.53 10.77
N ARG A 220 9.18 10.35 11.36
CA ARG A 220 8.51 9.05 11.38
C ARG A 220 8.08 8.61 9.97
N PHE A 221 7.35 9.46 9.25
CA PHE A 221 6.80 9.13 7.91
C PHE A 221 7.19 10.09 6.79
N VAL A 222 6.78 11.35 6.90
CA VAL A 222 6.99 12.41 5.90
C VAL A 222 7.24 13.69 6.69
N PRO A 223 8.06 14.63 6.20
CA PRO A 223 8.06 15.99 6.72
C PRO A 223 6.63 16.49 7.01
N TYR A 224 6.38 16.91 8.25
CA TYR A 224 5.12 17.54 8.72
C TYR A 224 3.91 16.62 8.92
N ILE A 225 4.07 15.31 8.79
CA ILE A 225 3.06 14.30 9.18
C ILE A 225 3.70 13.45 10.28
N PHE A 226 3.35 13.77 11.54
CA PHE A 226 3.80 13.20 12.83
C PHE A 226 5.09 12.36 12.79
#